data_AF-A0A112Q2N3-F1
#
_entry.id   AF-A0A112Q2N3-F1
#
_cell.length_a   1.000
_cell.length_b   1.000
_cell.length_c   1.000
_cell.angle_alpha   90.00
_cell.angle_beta   90.00
_cell.angle_gamma   90.00
#
_symmetry.space_group_name_H-M   'P 1'
#
loop_
_entity.id
_entity.type
_entity.pdbx_description
1 polymer ?
#
loop_
_entity_poly.entity_id
_entity_poly.type
_entity_poly.pdbx_seq_one_letter_code
_entity_poly.pdbx_strand_id
1 'polypeptide(L)'
;MSGHDYAVELEEAREILNSLRKAYKEHAAGRGMTKRYKIKDREMEFSSLADLLKQIRFWQQEIKRLEAAAGVSPRRSGRIITRF
;
A
#
# COMPACT_ATOMS: atom_id res chain seq x y z
N MET A 1 7.61 -21.39 3.74
CA MET A 1 7.84 -20.06 3.15
C MET A 1 9.09 -19.52 3.79
N SER A 2 10.13 -19.33 2.99
CA SER A 2 11.46 -18.95 3.46
C SER A 2 11.51 -17.43 3.68
N GLY A 3 12.39 -16.93 4.57
CA GLY A 3 12.54 -15.49 4.83
C GLY A 3 12.84 -14.66 3.57
N HIS A 4 13.38 -15.29 2.52
CA HIS A 4 13.66 -14.68 1.22
C HIS A 4 12.39 -14.37 0.41
N ASP A 5 11.34 -15.18 0.56
CA ASP A 5 10.07 -15.01 -0.18
C ASP A 5 9.35 -13.73 0.27
N TYR A 6 9.38 -13.45 1.57
CA TYR A 6 8.76 -12.26 2.15
C TYR A 6 9.43 -10.95 1.76
N ALA A 7 10.74 -10.95 1.50
CA ALA A 7 11.46 -9.76 1.06
C ALA A 7 11.04 -9.34 -0.36
N VAL A 8 10.87 -10.31 -1.25
CA VAL A 8 10.39 -10.09 -2.62
C VAL A 8 8.93 -9.61 -2.59
N GLU A 9 8.06 -10.30 -1.84
CA GLU A 9 6.66 -9.89 -1.69
C GLU A 9 6.53 -8.46 -1.12
N LEU A 10 7.41 -8.08 -0.18
CA LEU A 10 7.44 -6.74 0.40
C LEU A 10 7.83 -5.67 -0.62
N GLU A 11 8.82 -5.95 -1.47
CA GLU A 11 9.24 -5.05 -2.54
C GLU A 11 8.12 -4.86 -3.56
N GLU A 12 7.49 -5.96 -3.99
CA GLU A 12 6.35 -5.90 -4.91
C GLU A 12 5.17 -5.11 -4.32
N ALA A 13 4.83 -5.35 -3.05
CA ALA A 13 3.76 -4.63 -2.38
C ALA A 13 4.05 -3.12 -2.29
N ARG A 14 5.32 -2.73 -2.11
CA ARG A 14 5.75 -1.32 -2.11
C ARG A 14 5.63 -0.68 -3.49
N GLU A 15 5.98 -1.38 -4.56
CA GLU A 15 5.80 -0.90 -5.94
C GLU A 15 4.32 -0.70 -6.28
N ILE A 16 3.47 -1.65 -5.89
CA ILE A 16 2.02 -1.55 -6.06
C ILE A 16 1.48 -0.32 -5.32
N LEU A 17 1.88 -0.13 -4.06
CA LEU A 17 1.46 1.04 -3.27
C LEU A 17 1.91 2.37 -3.92
N ASN A 18 3.12 2.43 -4.46
CA ASN A 18 3.60 3.63 -5.15
C ASN A 18 2.80 3.93 -6.42
N SER A 19 2.45 2.90 -7.20
CA SER A 19 1.61 3.03 -8.39
C SER A 19 0.21 3.55 -8.03
N LEU A 20 -0.40 3.01 -6.96
CA LEU A 20 -1.70 3.46 -6.45
C LEU A 20 -1.66 4.90 -5.94
N ARG A 21 -0.57 5.32 -5.27
CA ARG A 21 -0.39 6.72 -4.84
C ARG A 21 -0.24 7.67 -6.01
N LYS A 22 0.44 7.26 -7.09
CA LYS A 22 0.54 8.05 -8.32
C LYS A 22 -0.83 8.19 -8.98
N ALA A 23 -1.55 7.08 -9.12
CA ALA A 23 -2.93 7.09 -9.60
C ALA A 23 -3.82 8.02 -8.77
N TYR A 24 -3.66 8.05 -7.44
CA TYR A 24 -4.42 8.94 -6.56
C TYR A 24 -4.11 10.41 -6.83
N LYS A 25 -2.84 10.77 -6.98
CA LYS A 25 -2.45 12.15 -7.32
C LYS A 25 -3.00 12.57 -8.68
N GLU A 26 -2.92 11.69 -9.68
CA GLU A 26 -3.46 11.94 -11.02
C GLU A 26 -4.99 12.06 -11.01
N HIS A 27 -5.68 11.22 -10.25
CA HIS A 27 -7.14 11.28 -10.09
C HIS A 27 -7.60 12.52 -9.31
N ALA A 28 -6.80 12.99 -8.35
CA ALA A 28 -7.09 14.18 -7.56
C ALA A 28 -6.75 15.48 -8.31
N ALA A 29 -5.71 15.45 -9.15
CA ALA A 29 -5.26 16.60 -9.96
C ALA A 29 -6.02 16.71 -11.30
N GLY A 30 -6.37 15.59 -11.91
CA GLY A 30 -7.19 15.52 -13.10
C GLY A 30 -8.66 15.67 -12.74
N ARG A 31 -9.44 16.34 -13.59
CA ARG A 31 -10.91 16.43 -13.49
C ARG A 31 -11.59 15.05 -13.70
N GLY A 32 -11.28 14.04 -12.90
CA GLY A 32 -11.98 12.74 -12.82
C GLY A 32 -12.06 11.91 -14.11
N MET A 33 -11.23 12.17 -15.12
CA MET A 33 -11.37 11.55 -16.44
C MET A 33 -10.62 10.22 -16.60
N THR A 34 -9.51 10.00 -15.90
CA THR A 34 -8.72 8.77 -16.04
C THR A 34 -9.17 7.74 -15.00
N LYS A 35 -9.87 6.69 -15.43
CA LYS A 35 -10.35 5.61 -14.56
C LYS A 35 -9.48 4.36 -14.60
N ARG A 36 -8.69 4.17 -15.66
CA ARG A 36 -7.82 3.00 -15.86
C ARG A 36 -6.37 3.35 -15.57
N TYR A 37 -5.75 2.58 -14.68
CA TYR A 37 -4.36 2.76 -14.26
C TYR A 37 -3.60 1.45 -14.39
N LYS A 38 -2.38 1.53 -14.91
CA LYS A 38 -1.45 0.40 -14.89
C LYS A 38 -0.79 0.31 -13.52
N ILE A 39 -1.14 -0.73 -12.77
CA ILE A 39 -0.61 -1.03 -11.45
C ILE A 39 0.25 -2.31 -11.61
N LYS A 40 1.57 -2.13 -11.60
CA LYS A 40 2.54 -3.20 -11.93
C LYS A 40 2.21 -3.83 -13.30
N ASP A 41 1.84 -5.11 -13.33
CA ASP A 41 1.52 -5.88 -14.53
C ASP A 41 0.01 -5.93 -14.86
N ARG A 42 -0.82 -5.26 -14.05
CA ARG A 42 -2.28 -5.29 -14.20
C ARG A 42 -2.83 -3.91 -14.51
N GLU A 43 -3.79 -3.85 -15.44
CA GLU A 43 -4.65 -2.67 -15.58
C GLU A 43 -5.79 -2.76 -14.59
N MET A 44 -5.93 -1.74 -13.76
CA MET A 44 -7.00 -1.62 -12.79
C MET A 44 -7.86 -0.42 -13.14
N GLU A 45 -9.18 -0.64 -13.22
CA GLU A 45 -10.14 0.45 -13.32
C GLU A 45 -10.68 0.81 -11.93
N PHE A 46 -10.63 2.10 -11.59
CA PHE A 46 -11.23 2.64 -10.39
C PHE A 46 -12.43 3.51 -10.77
N SER A 47 -13.61 3.12 -10.28
CA SER A 47 -14.86 3.85 -10.46
C SER A 47 -14.91 5.12 -9.61
N SER A 48 -14.17 5.17 -8.49
CA SER A 48 -14.17 6.28 -7.54
C SER A 48 -12.84 6.45 -6.81
N LEU A 49 -12.60 7.68 -6.33
CA LEU A 49 -11.48 7.99 -5.43
C LEU A 49 -11.54 7.16 -4.13
N ALA A 50 -12.75 6.85 -3.65
CA ALA A 50 -12.95 6.06 -2.44
C ALA A 50 -12.45 4.62 -2.61
N ASP A 51 -12.65 4.01 -3.78
CA ASP A 51 -12.16 2.66 -4.07
C ASP A 51 -10.64 2.63 -4.22
N LEU A 52 -10.05 3.66 -4.82
CA LEU A 52 -8.61 3.84 -4.86
C LEU A 52 -8.00 3.98 -3.45
N LEU A 53 -8.65 4.74 -2.56
CA LEU A 53 -8.24 4.85 -1.16
C LEU A 53 -8.38 3.54 -0.39
N LYS A 54 -9.40 2.72 -0.67
CA LYS A 54 -9.52 1.37 -0.09
C LYS A 54 -8.34 0.49 -0.51
N GLN A 55 -7.96 0.51 -1.79
CA GLN A 55 -6.79 -0.24 -2.26
C GLN A 55 -5.49 0.24 -1.60
N ILE A 56 -5.29 1.56 -1.50
CA ILE A 56 -4.12 2.11 -0.80
C ILE A 56 -4.05 1.62 0.65
N ARG A 57 -5.17 1.66 1.38
CA ARG A 57 -5.21 1.19 2.78
C ARG A 57 -4.95 -0.31 2.90
N PHE A 58 -5.51 -1.11 1.99
CA PHE A 58 -5.28 -2.55 1.95
C PHE A 58 -3.79 -2.86 1.79
N TRP A 59 -3.13 -2.30 0.78
CA TRP A 59 -1.71 -2.54 0.52
C TRP A 59 -0.80 -1.99 1.63
N GLN A 60 -1.19 -0.90 2.31
CA GLN A 60 -0.49 -0.44 3.51
C GLN A 60 -0.56 -1.43 4.67
N GLN A 61 -1.70 -2.10 4.86
CA GLN A 61 -1.85 -3.13 5.88
C GLN A 61 -1.09 -4.40 5.50
N GLU A 62 -1.10 -4.77 4.22
CA GLU A 62 -0.38 -5.95 3.74
C GLU A 62 1.13 -5.77 3.87
N ILE A 63 1.67 -4.60 3.51
CA ILE A 63 3.08 -4.27 3.77
C ILE A 63 3.42 -4.42 5.26
N LYS A 64 2.58 -3.91 6.17
CA LYS A 64 2.82 -4.07 7.61
C LYS A 64 2.80 -5.53 8.06
N ARG A 65 1.94 -6.35 7.45
CA ARG A 65 1.86 -7.79 7.72
C ARG A 65 3.12 -8.50 7.22
N LEU A 66 3.58 -8.18 6.01
CA LEU A 66 4.80 -8.71 5.41
C LEU A 66 6.05 -8.28 6.19
N GLU A 67 6.13 -7.01 6.62
CA GLU A 67 7.19 -6.50 7.49
C GLU A 67 7.24 -7.26 8.82
N ALA A 68 6.08 -7.51 9.45
CA ALA A 68 5.99 -8.30 10.67
C ALA A 68 6.39 -9.77 10.44
N ALA A 69 5.97 -10.38 9.32
CA ALA A 69 6.30 -11.76 8.96
C ALA A 69 7.80 -11.94 8.63
N ALA A 70 8.41 -10.94 7.99
CA ALA A 70 9.85 -10.90 7.71
C ALA A 70 10.70 -10.61 8.96
N GLY A 71 10.10 -10.40 10.13
CA GLY A 71 10.80 -10.03 11.35
C GLY A 71 11.35 -8.59 11.35
N VAL A 72 11.07 -7.82 10.29
CA VAL A 72 11.33 -6.39 10.19
C VAL A 72 10.20 -5.65 10.90
N SER A 73 10.00 -5.97 12.18
CA SER A 73 9.05 -5.22 12.99
C SER A 73 9.57 -3.78 13.08
N PRO A 74 8.81 -2.75 12.65
CA PRO A 74 9.10 -1.40 13.10
C PRO A 74 8.93 -1.48 14.61
N ARG A 75 10.06 -1.51 15.33
CA ARG A 75 10.09 -1.42 16.80
C ARG A 75 9.03 -0.43 17.18
N ARG A 76 7.89 -0.90 17.70
CA ARG A 76 6.91 -0.03 18.34
C ARG A 76 7.69 0.52 19.51
N SER A 77 8.31 1.67 19.32
CA SER A 77 8.97 2.43 20.37
C SER A 77 7.88 2.72 21.37
N GLY A 78 7.77 1.84 22.36
CA GLY A 78 6.73 1.89 23.36
C GLY A 78 6.86 3.18 24.14
N ARG A 79 5.78 3.94 24.18
CA ARG A 79 5.31 4.66 25.37
C ARG A 79 3.99 5.36 25.06
N ILE A 80 2.89 4.75 25.45
CA ILE A 80 1.76 5.53 25.95
C ILE A 80 1.97 5.57 27.46
N ILE A 81 2.58 6.65 27.97
CA ILE A 81 2.49 7.00 29.39
C ILE A 81 1.20 7.81 29.53
N THR A 82 0.08 7.15 29.79
CA THR A 82 -1.04 7.80 30.47
C THR A 82 -1.06 7.25 31.88
N ARG A 83 -0.63 8.10 32.83
CA ARG A 83 -0.84 7.87 34.27
C ARG A 83 -2.19 8.52 34.59
N PHE A 84 -3.11 7.74 35.14
CA PHE A 84 -4.31 8.25 35.78
C PHE A 84 -3.95 8.94 37.10
#